data_AF-A0A2T4YGA9-F1
#
_entry.id   AF-A0A2T4YGA9-F1
#
_cell.length_a   1.000
_cell.length_b   1.000
_cell.length_c   1.000
_cell.angle_alpha   90.00
_cell.angle_beta   90.00
_cell.angle_gamma   90.00
#
_symmetry.space_group_name_H-M   'P 1'
#
loop_
_entity.id
_entity.type
_entity.pdbx_description
1 polymer ?
#
loop_
_entity_poly.entity_id
_entity_poly.type
_entity_poly.pdbx_seq_one_letter_code
_entity_poly.pdbx_strand_id
1 'polypeptide(L)'
;MLRSIIEEVLLFILPFCVFAGYLIVKRRNPLDVEHWSRHVFWLAIVGLLLSIALVAYGGWTAPRSQGAYEPPHMENGTLVPGRFK
;
A
#
# COMPACT_ATOMS: atom_id res chain seq x y z
N MET A 1 -9.87 -3.88 -3.19
CA MET A 1 -9.21 -3.13 -4.28
C MET A 1 -9.07 -1.65 -3.93
N LEU A 2 -10.15 -0.87 -3.83
CA LEU A 2 -10.07 0.56 -3.47
C LEU A 2 -9.34 0.81 -2.13
N ARG A 3 -9.64 0.00 -1.11
CA ARG A 3 -8.96 0.08 0.19
C ARG A 3 -7.44 -0.06 0.08
N SER A 4 -6.94 -1.07 -0.64
CA SER A 4 -5.51 -1.31 -0.83
C SER A 4 -4.83 -0.17 -1.58
N ILE A 5 -5.49 0.37 -2.61
CA ILE A 5 -4.99 1.53 -3.35
C ILE A 5 -4.90 2.75 -2.43
N ILE A 6 -5.91 3.00 -1.61
CA ILE A 6 -5.90 4.10 -0.64
C ILE A 6 -4.73 3.93 0.33
N GLU A 7 -4.51 2.73 0.89
CA GLU A 7 -3.43 2.47 1.83
C GLU A 7 -2.03 2.68 1.20
N GLU A 8 -1.81 2.20 -0.02
CA GLU A 8 -0.53 2.38 -0.74
C GLU A 8 -0.24 3.85 -1.07
N VAL A 9 -1.26 4.58 -1.54
CA VAL A 9 -1.14 6.00 -1.88
C VAL A 9 -0.95 6.84 -0.61
N LEU A 10 -1.64 6.51 0.49
CA LEU A 10 -1.48 7.21 1.76
C LEU A 10 -0.05 7.09 2.27
N LEU A 11 0.54 5.89 2.18
CA LEU A 11 1.92 5.62 2.60
C LEU A 11 2.94 6.38 1.75
N PHE A 12 2.70 6.49 0.44
CA PHE A 12 3.55 7.30 -0.44
C PHE A 12 3.53 8.79 -0.06
N ILE A 13 2.35 9.32 0.26
CA ILE A 13 2.15 10.74 0.58
C ILE A 13 2.60 11.08 2.02
N LEU A 14 2.62 10.09 2.91
CA LEU A 14 2.96 10.26 4.32
C LEU A 14 4.26 11.07 4.59
N PRO A 15 5.42 10.79 3.96
CA PRO A 15 6.62 11.60 4.16
C PRO A 15 6.41 13.08 3.77
N PHE A 16 5.61 13.38 2.75
CA PHE A 16 5.27 14.75 2.37
C PHE A 16 4.41 15.44 3.44
N CYS A 17 3.41 14.74 3.98
CA CYS A 17 2.59 15.26 5.08
C CYS A 17 3.43 15.54 6.33
N VAL A 18 4.34 14.63 6.69
CA VAL A 18 5.26 14.81 7.82
C VAL A 18 6.16 16.02 7.60
N PHE A 19 6.72 16.18 6.40
CA PHE A 19 7.57 17.32 6.08
C PHE A 19 6.80 18.64 6.04
N ALA A 20 5.58 18.67 5.50
CA ALA A 20 4.70 19.84 5.57
C ALA A 20 4.43 20.24 7.03
N GLY A 21 4.11 19.26 7.90
CA GLY A 21 3.95 19.48 9.33
C GLY A 21 5.19 20.07 9.99
N TYR A 22 6.38 19.56 9.62
CA TYR A 22 7.65 20.11 10.07
C TYR A 22 7.84 21.58 9.65
N LEU A 23 7.51 21.95 8.40
CA LEU A 23 7.58 23.34 7.94
C LEU A 23 6.65 24.25 8.75
N ILE A 24 5.42 23.80 9.03
CA ILE A 24 4.45 24.53 9.85
C ILE A 24 5.01 24.78 11.26
N VAL A 25 5.57 23.75 11.91
CA VAL A 25 6.19 23.89 13.23
C VAL A 25 7.38 24.87 13.21
N LYS A 26 8.15 24.88 12.12
CA LYS A 26 9.25 25.84 11.90
C LYS A 26 8.78 27.23 11.46
N ARG A 27 7.47 27.49 11.42
CA ARG A 27 6.87 28.75 10.92
C ARG A 27 7.31 29.13 9.51
N ARG A 28 7.58 28.13 8.68
CA ARG A 28 7.87 28.29 7.25
C ARG A 28 6.60 28.00 6.47
N ASN A 29 6.36 28.74 5.40
CA ASN A 29 5.18 28.54 4.57
C ASN A 29 5.30 27.19 3.82
N PRO A 30 4.44 26.19 4.09
CA PRO A 30 4.47 24.92 3.37
C PRO A 30 3.98 25.04 1.92
N LEU A 31 3.38 26.17 1.51
CA LEU A 31 2.98 26.41 0.13
C LEU A 31 4.10 27.02 -0.73
N ASP A 32 5.24 27.35 -0.12
CA ASP A 32 6.38 27.92 -0.82
C ASP A 32 7.33 26.83 -1.32
N VAL A 33 7.44 26.73 -2.65
CA VAL A 33 8.18 25.70 -3.40
C VAL A 33 9.66 25.65 -3.02
N GLU A 34 10.25 26.76 -2.60
CA GLU A 34 11.68 26.85 -2.31
C GLU A 34 12.09 25.87 -1.18
N HIS A 35 11.25 25.75 -0.15
CA HIS A 35 11.47 24.86 0.99
C HIS A 35 11.45 23.36 0.62
N TRP A 36 10.72 23.03 -0.45
CA TRP A 36 10.53 21.67 -0.92
C TRP A 36 11.63 21.21 -1.86
N SER A 37 12.14 22.11 -2.71
CA SER A 37 13.06 21.81 -3.83
C SER A 37 14.18 20.82 -3.49
N ARG A 38 14.87 21.02 -2.37
CA ARG A 38 15.98 20.18 -1.92
C ARG A 38 15.55 18.80 -1.39
N HIS A 39 14.32 18.68 -0.91
CA HIS A 39 13.84 17.52 -0.16
C HIS A 39 12.90 16.64 -0.98
N VAL A 40 12.21 17.18 -1.99
CA VAL A 40 11.19 16.47 -2.80
C VAL A 40 11.72 15.16 -3.37
N PHE A 41 12.94 15.15 -3.90
CA PHE A 41 13.55 13.93 -4.43
C PHE A 41 13.67 12.83 -3.37
N TRP A 42 14.17 13.17 -2.19
CA TRP A 42 14.31 12.22 -1.08
C TRP A 42 12.97 11.81 -0.49
N LEU A 43 12.02 12.74 -0.36
CA LEU A 43 10.66 12.43 0.09
C LEU A 43 9.97 11.45 -0.86
N ALA A 44 10.15 11.62 -2.18
CA ALA A 44 9.62 10.71 -3.19
C ALA A 44 10.28 9.32 -3.10
N ILE A 45 11.61 9.24 -2.93
CA ILE A 45 12.32 7.96 -2.74
C ILE A 45 11.81 7.25 -1.48
N VAL A 46 11.75 7.95 -0.36
CA VAL A 46 11.28 7.38 0.91
C VAL A 46 9.84 6.90 0.79
N GLY A 47 8.95 7.72 0.22
CA GLY A 47 7.56 7.33 -0.03
C GLY A 47 7.46 6.10 -0.90
N LEU A 48 8.23 6.03 -1.98
CA LEU A 48 8.25 4.88 -2.88
C LEU A 48 8.74 3.61 -2.18
N LEU A 49 9.81 3.69 -1.40
CA LEU A 49 10.35 2.56 -0.64
C LEU A 49 9.34 2.05 0.39
N LEU A 50 8.61 2.95 1.06
CA LEU A 50 7.55 2.57 1.99
C LEU A 50 6.40 1.83 1.28
N SER A 51 5.98 2.32 0.11
CA SER A 51 4.94 1.64 -0.69
C SER A 51 5.42 0.25 -1.17
N ILE A 52 6.66 0.14 -1.67
CA ILE A 52 7.24 -1.16 -2.07
C ILE A 52 7.29 -2.11 -0.87
N ALA A 53 7.72 -1.63 0.30
CA ALA A 53 7.79 -2.44 1.51
C ALA A 53 6.40 -2.93 1.94
N LEU A 54 5.36 -2.09 1.83
CA LEU A 54 3.99 -2.49 2.14
C LEU A 54 3.50 -3.59 1.21
N VAL A 55 3.68 -3.43 -0.11
CA VAL A 55 3.26 -4.42 -1.10
C VAL A 55 4.02 -5.73 -0.90
N ALA A 56 5.34 -5.67 -0.69
CA ALA A 56 6.17 -6.84 -0.41
C ALA A 56 5.72 -7.55 0.87
N TYR A 57 5.44 -6.80 1.93
CA TYR A 57 4.92 -7.33 3.20
C TYR A 57 3.54 -7.98 3.03
N GLY A 58 2.64 -7.34 2.28
CA GLY A 58 1.33 -7.89 1.94
C GLY A 58 1.46 -9.21 1.18
N GLY A 59 2.31 -9.27 0.16
CA GLY A 59 2.56 -10.51 -0.60
C GLY A 59 3.26 -11.61 0.21
N TRP A 60 4.05 -11.24 1.23
CA TRP A 60 4.69 -12.18 2.14
C TRP A 60 3.71 -12.78 3.16
N THR A 61 2.86 -11.94 3.74
CA THR A 61 1.88 -12.30 4.78
C THR A 61 0.57 -12.87 4.23
N ALA A 62 0.30 -12.67 2.94
CA ALA A 62 -0.93 -13.15 2.32
C ALA A 62 -1.05 -14.68 2.49
N PRO A 63 -2.21 -15.18 2.99
CA PRO A 63 -2.48 -16.60 3.03
C PRO A 63 -2.41 -17.17 1.62
N ARG A 64 -1.42 -18.03 1.36
CA ARG A 64 -1.32 -18.77 0.10
C ARG A 64 -2.11 -20.05 0.27
N SER A 65 -3.24 -20.17 -0.42
CA SER A 65 -3.88 -21.47 -0.61
C SER A 65 -3.01 -22.28 -1.58
N GLN A 66 -2.08 -23.07 -1.03
CA GLN A 66 -1.08 -23.79 -1.81
C GLN A 66 -1.63 -25.10 -2.41
N GLY A 67 -2.84 -25.52 -2.07
CA GLY A 67 -3.42 -26.74 -2.61
C GLY A 67 -4.04 -26.54 -3.98
N ALA A 68 -4.25 -27.68 -4.65
CA ALA A 68 -4.91 -27.72 -5.94
C ALA A 68 -6.31 -27.11 -5.85
N TYR A 69 -6.70 -26.36 -6.88
CA TYR A 69 -8.07 -25.92 -7.05
C TYR A 69 -8.95 -27.15 -7.26
N GLU A 70 -9.86 -27.40 -6.33
CA GLU A 70 -10.89 -28.41 -6.48
C GLU A 70 -12.07 -27.78 -7.23
N PRO A 71 -12.33 -28.19 -8.49
CA PRO A 71 -13.40 -27.59 -9.26
C PRO A 71 -14.76 -27.91 -8.64
N PRO A 72 -15.78 -27.07 -8.92
CA PRO A 72 -17.14 -27.34 -8.51
C PRO A 72 -17.58 -28.70 -9.03
N HIS A 73 -18.13 -29.53 -8.16
CA HIS A 73 -18.62 -30.87 -8.53
C HIS A 73 -19.95 -31.17 -7.84
N MET A 74 -20.67 -32.13 -8.38
CA MET A 74 -21.92 -32.62 -7.81
C MET A 74 -21.61 -33.80 -6.90
N GLU A 75 -22.05 -33.72 -5.65
CA GLU A 75 -21.94 -34.80 -4.66
C GLU A 75 -23.34 -35.12 -4.12
N ASN A 76 -23.84 -36.33 -4.35
CA ASN A 76 -25.18 -36.78 -3.92
C ASN A 76 -26.33 -35.84 -4.32
N GLY A 77 -26.24 -35.24 -5.52
CA GLY A 77 -27.25 -34.29 -6.02
C GLY A 77 -27.15 -32.87 -5.44
N THR A 78 -26.16 -32.59 -4.60
CA THR A 78 -25.86 -31.25 -4.09
C THR A 78 -24.65 -30.68 -4.81
N LEU A 79 -24.74 -29.40 -5.23
CA LEU A 79 -23.63 -28.69 -5.85
C LEU A 79 -22.64 -28.23 -4.78
N VAL A 80 -21.43 -28.80 -4.78
CA VAL A 80 -20.35 -28.38 -3.90
C VAL A 80 -19.54 -27.28 -4.62
N PRO A 81 -19.42 -26.07 -4.05
CA PRO A 81 -18.67 -24.98 -4.66
C PRO A 81 -17.16 -25.28 -4.68
N GLY A 82 -16.50 -24.83 -5.75
CA GLY A 82 -15.07 -24.98 -5.90
C GLY A 82 -14.30 -24.28 -4.80
N ARG A 83 -13.22 -24.91 -4.32
CA ARG A 83 -12.39 -24.40 -3.24
C ARG A 83 -10.92 -24.68 -3.53
N PHE A 84 -10.07 -23.80 -3.06
CA PHE A 84 -8.64 -24.11 -2.96
C PHE A 84 -8.43 -24.93 -1.67
N LYS A 85 -7.75 -26.08 -1.78
CA LYS A 85 -7.32 -26.88 -0.62
C LYS A 85 -6.03 -26.33 -0.01
#